data_AF-A0A7W8B2H3-F1
#
_entry.id   AF-A0A7W8B2H3-F1
#
_cell.length_a   1.000
_cell.length_b   1.000
_cell.length_c   1.000
_cell.angle_alpha   90.00
_cell.angle_beta   90.00
_cell.angle_gamma   90.00
#
_symmetry.space_group_name_H-M   'P 1'
#
loop_
_entity.id
_entity.type
_entity.pdbx_description
1 polymer ?
#
loop_
_entity_poly.entity_id
_entity_poly.type
_entity_poly.pdbx_seq_one_letter_code
_entity_poly.pdbx_strand_id
1 'polypeptide(L)'
;METGGWAAHRELVVRCLTEAKTLWQNGEWAVSDAERAAARATGLTTAAAYDYPPLPVRDSDDLFAPPSWLQRACRLAALAGTLRAAADPLPVEGPLPMLLSATADLCDQLRGEVARLEAQLAADAPADGWEAWELDHVSDDLWRMTDGVATVVSRVAQFLGTVLVAD
;
A
#
# COMPACT_ATOMS: atom_id res chain seq x y z
N MET A 1 9.78 14.98 -14.01
CA MET A 1 8.99 14.27 -12.99
C MET A 1 8.36 13.07 -13.68
N GLU A 2 8.95 11.89 -13.52
CA GLU A 2 8.53 10.68 -14.24
C GLU A 2 7.34 10.01 -13.54
N THR A 3 6.16 10.61 -13.66
CA THR A 3 4.89 9.96 -13.30
C THR A 3 4.59 8.74 -14.18
N GLY A 4 5.44 8.42 -15.18
CA GLY A 4 5.36 7.19 -15.95
C GLY A 4 5.77 5.93 -15.17
N GLY A 5 6.58 6.05 -14.12
CA GLY A 5 7.14 4.92 -13.39
C GLY A 5 6.10 4.08 -12.64
N TRP A 6 5.08 4.70 -12.03
CA TRP A 6 4.10 3.97 -11.22
C TRP A 6 3.17 3.09 -12.05
N ALA A 7 2.88 3.47 -13.30
CA ALA A 7 2.07 2.66 -14.21
C ALA A 7 2.76 1.31 -14.49
N ALA A 8 4.06 1.33 -14.76
CA ALA A 8 4.85 0.11 -14.96
C ALA A 8 4.89 -0.78 -13.70
N HIS A 9 5.07 -0.18 -12.51
CA HIS A 9 5.01 -0.92 -11.24
C HIS A 9 3.63 -1.51 -10.99
N ARG A 10 2.56 -0.77 -11.31
CA ARG A 10 1.18 -1.27 -11.21
C ARG A 10 0.96 -2.46 -12.13
N GLU A 11 1.41 -2.40 -13.37
CA GLU A 11 1.33 -3.51 -14.33
C GLU A 11 2.10 -4.73 -13.84
N LEU A 12 3.29 -4.53 -13.26
CA LEU A 12 4.08 -5.60 -12.65
C LEU A 12 3.30 -6.30 -11.53
N VAL A 13 2.71 -5.55 -10.60
CA VAL A 13 1.90 -6.14 -9.52
C VAL A 13 0.71 -6.91 -10.07
N VAL A 14 -0.01 -6.36 -11.06
CA VAL A 14 -1.15 -7.04 -11.69
C VAL A 14 -0.71 -8.35 -12.36
N ARG A 15 0.44 -8.36 -13.02
CA ARG A 15 1.00 -9.58 -13.62
C ARG A 15 1.37 -10.61 -12.54
N CYS A 16 2.10 -10.21 -11.50
CA CYS A 16 2.44 -11.10 -10.38
C CYS A 16 1.20 -11.68 -9.70
N LEU A 17 0.15 -10.85 -9.51
CA LEU A 17 -1.11 -11.29 -8.90
C LEU A 17 -1.84 -12.30 -9.80
N THR A 18 -1.86 -12.05 -11.11
CA THR A 18 -2.50 -12.95 -12.09
C THR A 18 -1.77 -14.29 -12.17
N GLU A 19 -0.44 -14.26 -12.19
CA GLU A 19 0.41 -15.45 -12.19
C GLU A 19 0.19 -16.27 -10.92
N ALA A 20 0.30 -15.65 -9.74
CA ALA A 20 0.09 -16.30 -8.46
C ALA A 20 -1.31 -16.93 -8.36
N LYS A 21 -2.34 -16.23 -8.85
CA LYS A 21 -3.70 -16.77 -8.91
C LYS A 21 -3.80 -17.98 -9.83
N THR A 22 -3.16 -17.94 -10.99
CA THR A 22 -3.17 -19.04 -11.96
C THR A 22 -2.49 -20.28 -11.39
N LEU A 23 -1.30 -20.12 -10.82
CA LEU A 23 -0.56 -21.21 -10.19
C LEU A 23 -1.35 -21.84 -9.03
N TRP A 24 -2.01 -21.04 -8.21
CA TRP A 24 -2.88 -21.54 -7.14
C TRP A 24 -4.08 -22.32 -7.69
N GLN A 25 -4.79 -21.78 -8.69
CA GLN A 25 -5.97 -22.41 -9.27
C GLN A 25 -5.67 -23.72 -10.00
N ASN A 26 -4.47 -23.84 -10.59
CA ASN A 26 -4.01 -25.06 -11.24
C ASN A 26 -3.45 -26.11 -10.26
N GLY A 27 -3.30 -25.77 -8.98
CA GLY A 27 -2.65 -26.64 -7.99
C GLY A 27 -1.12 -26.73 -8.12
N GLU A 28 -0.51 -25.83 -8.92
CA GLU A 28 0.94 -25.75 -9.15
C GLU A 28 1.66 -25.00 -8.02
N TRP A 29 0.92 -24.20 -7.25
CA TRP A 29 1.42 -23.54 -6.04
C TRP A 29 0.67 -24.04 -4.80
N ALA A 30 1.37 -24.86 -4.01
CA ALA A 30 0.94 -25.27 -2.69
C ALA A 30 1.50 -24.29 -1.65
N VAL A 31 0.60 -23.54 -1.01
CA VAL A 31 0.96 -22.57 0.03
C VAL A 31 1.56 -23.27 1.24
N SER A 32 2.78 -22.88 1.60
CA SER A 32 3.48 -23.31 2.81
C SER A 32 3.05 -22.53 4.06
N ASP A 33 3.34 -23.07 5.26
CA ASP A 33 3.10 -22.37 6.52
C ASP A 33 3.92 -21.09 6.65
N ALA A 34 5.14 -21.07 6.09
CA ALA A 34 5.97 -19.87 6.04
C ALA A 34 5.30 -18.76 5.21
N GLU A 35 4.71 -19.10 4.07
CA GLU A 35 3.97 -18.15 3.23
C GLU A 35 2.68 -17.65 3.91
N ARG A 36 1.95 -18.53 4.62
CA ARG A 36 0.81 -18.10 5.46
C ARG A 36 1.25 -17.13 6.55
N ALA A 37 2.34 -17.43 7.25
CA ALA A 37 2.88 -16.57 8.30
C ALA A 37 3.32 -15.21 7.74
N ALA A 38 4.03 -15.20 6.61
CA ALA A 38 4.45 -13.98 5.92
C ALA A 38 3.25 -13.11 5.54
N ALA A 39 2.20 -13.67 4.94
CA ALA A 39 1.03 -12.89 4.56
C ALA A 39 0.26 -12.34 5.77
N ARG A 40 0.17 -13.08 6.88
CA ARG A 40 -0.38 -12.56 8.14
C ARG A 40 0.46 -11.41 8.69
N ALA A 41 1.78 -11.51 8.61
CA ALA A 41 2.71 -10.47 9.06
C ALA A 41 2.57 -9.16 8.27
N THR A 42 2.06 -9.20 7.03
CA THR A 42 1.79 -7.97 6.26
C THR A 42 0.67 -7.11 6.84
N GLY A 43 -0.22 -7.67 7.68
CA GLY A 43 -1.41 -6.98 8.16
C GLY A 43 -2.43 -6.63 7.08
N LEU A 44 -2.27 -7.09 5.84
CA LEU A 44 -3.22 -6.88 4.75
C LEU A 44 -4.48 -7.75 4.89
N THR A 45 -4.38 -8.87 5.59
CA THR A 45 -5.47 -9.83 5.78
C THR A 45 -6.32 -9.54 7.01
N THR A 46 -5.81 -8.73 7.94
CA THR A 46 -6.60 -8.17 9.03
C THR A 46 -7.32 -6.93 8.51
N ALA A 47 -8.63 -6.82 8.77
CA ALA A 47 -9.38 -5.58 8.59
C ALA A 47 -8.85 -4.53 9.59
N ALA A 48 -7.65 -4.02 9.35
CA ALA A 48 -6.95 -3.16 10.29
C ALA A 48 -7.54 -1.74 10.19
N ALA A 49 -8.42 -1.43 11.15
CA ALA A 49 -8.51 -0.09 11.73
C ALA A 49 -7.10 0.29 12.24
N TYR A 50 -6.66 1.49 11.88
CA TYR A 50 -5.24 1.88 11.90
C TYR A 50 -4.93 2.80 13.09
N ASP A 51 -3.77 2.60 13.73
CA ASP A 51 -3.15 3.46 14.75
C ASP A 51 -1.65 3.64 14.40
N TYR A 52 -1.29 4.63 13.56
CA TYR A 52 0.11 5.09 13.34
C TYR A 52 0.17 6.38 12.48
N PRO A 53 1.21 7.24 12.62
CA PRO A 53 1.44 8.13 13.78
C PRO A 53 0.37 9.25 13.85
N PRO A 54 0.33 10.09 14.90
CA PRO A 54 -0.59 11.22 14.96
C PRO A 54 -0.15 12.32 14.00
N LEU A 55 -0.30 12.10 12.69
CA LEU A 55 -0.64 13.21 11.81
C LEU A 55 -1.95 13.77 12.37
N PRO A 56 -2.05 15.08 12.67
CA PRO A 56 -3.27 15.66 13.21
C PRO A 56 -4.47 15.06 12.51
N VAL A 57 -5.26 14.33 13.30
CA VAL A 57 -6.57 13.92 12.89
C VAL A 57 -7.21 15.20 12.39
N ARG A 58 -7.74 15.14 11.15
CA ARG A 58 -8.49 16.22 10.52
C ARG A 58 -9.19 17.04 11.60
N ASP A 59 -9.15 18.38 11.55
CA ASP A 59 -9.78 19.28 12.55
C ASP A 59 -11.30 19.08 12.74
N SER A 60 -11.89 18.01 12.19
CA SER A 60 -13.24 17.56 12.49
C SER A 60 -13.25 16.70 13.75
N ASP A 61 -14.06 17.09 14.73
CA ASP A 61 -14.55 16.23 15.83
C ASP A 61 -15.35 14.99 15.35
N ASP A 62 -15.38 14.73 14.04
CA ASP A 62 -16.09 13.63 13.41
C ASP A 62 -15.19 12.38 13.31
N LEU A 63 -15.44 11.42 14.20
CA LEU A 63 -14.80 10.10 14.21
C LEU A 63 -15.05 9.28 12.93
N PHE A 64 -16.00 9.68 12.09
CA PHE A 64 -16.33 9.02 10.83
C PHE A 64 -15.76 9.74 9.59
N ALA A 65 -15.04 10.85 9.77
CA ALA A 65 -14.43 11.55 8.66
C ALA A 65 -13.41 10.65 7.94
N PRO A 66 -13.41 10.63 6.59
CA PRO A 66 -12.42 9.87 5.84
C PRO A 66 -11.01 10.43 6.09
N PRO A 67 -9.97 9.57 6.07
CA PRO A 67 -8.59 10.00 6.29
C PRO A 67 -8.15 10.98 5.20
N SER A 68 -7.28 11.92 5.58
CA SER A 68 -6.67 12.88 4.67
C SER A 68 -5.87 12.17 3.56
N TRP A 69 -5.58 12.86 2.46
CA TRP A 69 -4.71 12.30 1.42
C TRP A 69 -3.35 11.90 1.98
N LEU A 70 -2.73 12.79 2.76
CA LEU A 70 -1.40 12.55 3.33
C LEU A 70 -1.40 11.33 4.24
N GLN A 71 -2.42 11.19 5.10
CA GLN A 71 -2.59 10.00 5.94
C GLN A 71 -2.67 8.71 5.10
N ARG A 72 -3.45 8.72 4.01
CA ARG A 72 -3.55 7.57 3.10
C ARG A 72 -2.22 7.27 2.41
N ALA A 73 -1.53 8.29 1.92
CA ALA A 73 -0.26 8.14 1.21
C ALA A 73 0.86 7.65 2.15
N CYS A 74 0.97 8.19 3.37
CA CYS A 74 1.91 7.72 4.40
C CYS A 74 1.67 6.25 4.75
N ARG A 75 0.40 5.85 4.91
CA ARG A 75 0.04 4.43 5.17
C ARG A 75 0.54 3.52 4.06
N LEU A 76 0.32 3.88 2.80
CA LEU A 76 0.78 3.10 1.66
C LEU A 76 2.32 3.08 1.60
N ALA A 77 2.99 4.21 1.79
CA ALA A 77 4.46 4.26 1.77
C ALA A 77 5.11 3.44 2.91
N ALA A 78 4.48 3.40 4.09
CA ALA A 78 4.92 2.59 5.23
C ALA A 78 4.71 1.08 4.99
N LEU A 79 3.62 0.72 4.30
CA LEU A 79 3.32 -0.67 3.93
C LEU A 79 4.46 -1.30 3.12
N ALA A 80 5.17 -0.54 2.28
CA ALA A 80 6.31 -1.05 1.52
C ALA A 80 7.36 -1.74 2.40
N GLY A 81 7.69 -1.17 3.57
CA GLY A 81 8.64 -1.77 4.50
C GLY A 81 8.14 -3.08 5.09
N THR A 82 6.85 -3.11 5.45
CA THR A 82 6.20 -4.31 6.01
C THR A 82 6.16 -5.44 4.97
N LEU A 83 5.83 -5.12 3.72
CA LEU A 83 5.79 -6.09 2.62
C LEU A 83 7.17 -6.68 2.31
N ARG A 84 8.23 -5.85 2.29
CA ARG A 84 9.61 -6.32 2.11
C ARG A 84 10.04 -7.22 3.25
N ALA A 85 9.78 -6.83 4.51
CA ALA A 85 10.12 -7.64 5.66
C ALA A 85 9.38 -9.00 5.68
N ALA A 86 8.14 -9.04 5.20
CA ALA A 86 7.38 -10.28 5.05
C ALA A 86 7.90 -11.17 3.91
N ALA A 87 8.43 -10.59 2.84
CA ALA A 87 8.98 -11.32 1.70
C ALA A 87 10.40 -11.87 1.95
N ASP A 88 11.22 -11.16 2.73
CA ASP A 88 12.64 -11.47 3.01
C ASP A 88 12.93 -12.92 3.44
N PRO A 89 12.15 -13.55 4.35
CA PRO A 89 12.42 -14.92 4.77
C PRO A 89 11.96 -16.00 3.77
N LEU A 90 11.28 -15.63 2.67
CA LEU A 90 10.72 -16.57 1.70
C LEU A 90 11.70 -16.85 0.55
N PRO A 91 11.58 -18.01 -0.13
CA PRO A 91 12.38 -18.31 -1.31
C PRO A 91 12.10 -17.32 -2.46
N VAL A 92 13.14 -16.67 -2.99
CA VAL A 92 13.02 -15.55 -3.96
C VAL A 92 12.18 -15.88 -5.19
N GLU A 93 12.18 -17.14 -5.64
CA GLU A 93 11.49 -17.59 -6.86
C GLU A 93 10.01 -17.96 -6.64
N GLY A 94 9.48 -17.75 -5.44
CA GLY A 94 8.09 -18.08 -5.10
C GLY A 94 7.06 -17.03 -5.59
N PRO A 95 5.82 -17.43 -5.87
CA PRO A 95 4.75 -16.50 -6.28
C PRO A 95 4.46 -15.42 -5.23
N LEU A 96 4.45 -15.79 -3.94
CA LEU A 96 4.20 -14.85 -2.85
C LEU A 96 5.30 -13.79 -2.70
N PRO A 97 6.60 -14.13 -2.54
CA PRO A 97 7.64 -13.11 -2.39
C PRO A 97 7.76 -12.19 -3.61
N MET A 98 7.54 -12.69 -4.83
CA MET A 98 7.45 -11.85 -6.02
C MET A 98 6.28 -10.86 -5.94
N LEU A 99 5.09 -11.31 -5.55
CA LEU A 99 3.91 -10.45 -5.41
C LEU A 99 4.10 -9.40 -4.30
N LEU A 100 4.61 -9.80 -3.14
CA LEU A 100 4.86 -8.90 -2.02
C LEU A 100 5.92 -7.85 -2.37
N SER A 101 7.02 -8.25 -3.02
CA SER A 101 8.09 -7.33 -3.42
C SER A 101 7.61 -6.34 -4.47
N ALA A 102 6.91 -6.80 -5.51
CA ALA A 102 6.33 -5.91 -6.52
C ALA A 102 5.34 -4.91 -5.90
N THR A 103 4.51 -5.37 -4.94
CA THR A 103 3.55 -4.51 -4.24
C THR A 103 4.27 -3.50 -3.36
N ALA A 104 5.38 -3.91 -2.72
CA ALA A 104 6.22 -3.01 -1.95
C ALA A 104 6.83 -1.91 -2.82
N ASP A 105 7.36 -2.25 -3.99
CA ASP A 105 7.96 -1.28 -4.91
C ASP A 105 6.95 -0.29 -5.46
N LEU A 106 5.71 -0.76 -5.74
CA LEU A 106 4.59 0.11 -6.10
C LEU A 106 4.25 1.09 -4.97
N CYS A 107 4.20 0.62 -3.73
CA CYS A 107 3.95 1.46 -2.55
C CYS A 107 5.08 2.47 -2.32
N ASP A 108 6.33 2.05 -2.54
CA ASP A 108 7.53 2.88 -2.36
C ASP A 108 7.59 4.06 -3.34
N GLN A 109 6.89 4.00 -4.47
CA GLN A 109 6.78 5.12 -5.40
C GLN A 109 6.18 6.39 -4.73
N LEU A 110 5.39 6.25 -3.67
CA LEU A 110 4.80 7.38 -2.93
C LEU A 110 5.81 8.02 -1.96
N ARG A 111 6.88 7.33 -1.57
CA ARG A 111 7.75 7.74 -0.46
C ARG A 111 8.39 9.12 -0.66
N GLY A 112 8.89 9.39 -1.87
CA GLY A 112 9.54 10.67 -2.17
C GLY A 112 8.59 11.86 -2.08
N GLU A 113 7.38 11.70 -2.61
CA GLU A 113 6.35 12.75 -2.61
C GLU A 113 5.73 12.94 -1.23
N VAL A 114 5.52 11.85 -0.49
CA VAL A 114 5.13 11.90 0.93
C VAL A 114 6.16 12.69 1.73
N ALA A 115 7.44 12.32 1.67
CA ALA A 115 8.49 13.01 2.43
C ALA A 115 8.60 14.50 2.05
N ARG A 116 8.44 14.83 0.76
CA ARG A 116 8.41 16.22 0.29
C ARG A 116 7.24 17.00 0.87
N LEU A 117 6.03 16.42 0.84
CA LEU A 117 4.81 17.07 1.34
C LEU A 117 4.80 17.15 2.87
N GLU A 118 5.30 16.16 3.59
CA GLU A 118 5.49 16.21 5.05
C GLU A 118 6.46 17.34 5.44
N ALA A 119 7.58 17.48 4.72
CA ALA A 119 8.51 18.58 4.96
C ALA A 119 7.90 19.95 4.65
N GLN A 120 7.10 20.05 3.59
CA GLN A 120 6.39 21.29 3.24
C GLN A 120 5.33 21.64 4.29
N LEU A 121 4.56 20.66 4.76
CA LEU A 121 3.57 20.83 5.82
C LEU A 121 4.22 21.29 7.14
N ALA A 122 5.39 20.73 7.48
CA ALA A 122 6.13 21.13 8.67
C ALA A 122 6.67 22.57 8.59
N ALA A 123 6.97 23.05 7.37
CA ALA A 123 7.44 24.41 7.13
C ALA A 123 6.29 25.43 7.05
N ASP A 124 5.13 25.02 6.57
CA ASP A 124 3.96 25.87 6.31
C ASP A 124 2.66 25.16 6.72
N ALA A 125 2.46 25.04 8.03
CA ALA A 125 1.30 24.39 8.61
C ALA A 125 0.03 25.24 8.33
N PRO A 126 -1.03 24.67 7.74
CA PRO A 126 -2.19 25.44 7.33
C PRO A 126 -2.96 25.99 8.53
N ALA A 127 -3.28 27.28 8.49
CA ALA A 127 -4.18 27.91 9.45
C ALA A 127 -5.65 27.56 9.22
N ASP A 128 -6.03 27.26 7.97
CA ASP A 128 -7.42 27.05 7.52
C ASP A 128 -7.81 25.57 7.38
N GLY A 129 -6.98 24.65 7.90
CA GLY A 129 -7.25 23.22 7.94
C GLY A 129 -6.60 22.40 6.81
N TRP A 130 -6.54 21.09 7.04
CA TRP A 130 -5.75 20.13 6.24
C TRP A 130 -6.25 19.93 4.82
N GLU A 131 -7.56 19.97 4.61
CA GLU A 131 -8.18 19.64 3.31
C GLU A 131 -7.92 20.70 2.25
N ALA A 132 -8.04 21.99 2.61
CA ALA A 132 -7.72 23.09 1.72
C ALA A 132 -6.24 23.06 1.32
N TRP A 133 -5.36 22.80 2.29
CA TRP A 133 -3.94 22.66 2.04
C TRP A 133 -3.63 21.50 1.08
N GLU A 134 -4.24 20.33 1.28
CA GLU A 134 -4.04 19.17 0.39
C GLU A 134 -4.51 19.47 -1.04
N LEU A 135 -5.64 20.17 -1.20
CA LEU A 135 -6.14 20.57 -2.52
C LEU A 135 -5.19 21.52 -3.26
N ASP A 136 -4.50 22.41 -2.53
CA ASP A 136 -3.56 23.37 -3.10
C ASP A 136 -2.18 22.75 -3.39
N HIS A 137 -1.77 21.71 -2.65
CA HIS A 137 -0.41 21.18 -2.66
C HIS A 137 -0.24 19.79 -3.28
N VAL A 138 -1.32 19.01 -3.36
CA VAL A 138 -1.31 17.66 -3.93
C VAL A 138 -1.85 17.71 -5.37
N SER A 139 -1.00 17.39 -6.33
CA SER A 139 -1.40 17.38 -7.74
C SER A 139 -2.41 16.25 -8.06
N ASP A 140 -3.25 16.46 -9.08
CA ASP A 140 -4.20 15.44 -9.57
C ASP A 140 -3.52 14.11 -9.93
N ASP A 141 -2.27 14.15 -10.40
CA ASP A 141 -1.49 12.95 -10.70
C ASP A 141 -1.19 12.14 -9.42
N LEU A 142 -0.89 12.81 -8.30
CA LEU A 142 -0.65 12.16 -7.02
C LEU A 142 -1.92 11.58 -6.40
N TRP A 143 -3.06 12.26 -6.58
CA TRP A 143 -4.38 11.72 -6.24
C TRP A 143 -4.64 10.42 -7.01
N ARG A 144 -4.53 10.47 -8.35
CA ARG A 144 -4.75 9.30 -9.22
C ARG A 144 -3.79 8.15 -8.91
N MET A 145 -2.53 8.46 -8.65
CA MET A 145 -1.52 7.47 -8.29
C MET A 145 -1.87 6.81 -6.95
N THR A 146 -2.17 7.58 -5.91
CA THR A 146 -2.49 7.07 -4.57
C THR A 146 -3.72 6.17 -4.59
N ASP A 147 -4.79 6.59 -5.28
CA ASP A 147 -6.01 5.78 -5.43
C ASP A 147 -5.74 4.49 -6.25
N GLY A 148 -4.89 4.59 -7.28
CA GLY A 148 -4.44 3.46 -8.06
C GLY A 148 -3.66 2.43 -7.24
N VAL A 149 -2.71 2.89 -6.42
CA VAL A 149 -1.95 2.05 -5.48
C VAL A 149 -2.89 1.40 -4.46
N ALA A 150 -3.78 2.18 -3.84
CA ALA A 150 -4.75 1.67 -2.86
C ALA A 150 -5.66 0.57 -3.44
N THR A 151 -6.12 0.76 -4.67
CA THR A 151 -6.94 -0.23 -5.39
C THR A 151 -6.17 -1.54 -5.59
N VAL A 152 -4.91 -1.45 -6.00
CA VAL A 152 -4.06 -2.63 -6.24
C VAL A 152 -3.76 -3.36 -4.93
N VAL A 153 -3.37 -2.63 -3.89
CA VAL A 153 -3.13 -3.19 -2.54
C VAL A 153 -4.38 -3.88 -2.01
N SER A 154 -5.57 -3.30 -2.19
CA SER A 154 -6.83 -3.91 -1.79
C SER A 154 -7.12 -5.22 -2.51
N ARG A 155 -6.78 -5.32 -3.80
CA ARG A 155 -6.91 -6.57 -4.58
C ARG A 155 -5.93 -7.64 -4.10
N VAL A 156 -4.68 -7.26 -3.80
CA VAL A 156 -3.69 -8.16 -3.20
C VAL A 156 -4.17 -8.65 -1.84
N ALA A 157 -4.66 -7.76 -0.98
CA ALA A 157 -5.22 -8.12 0.33
C ALA A 157 -6.35 -9.14 0.22
N GLN A 158 -7.31 -8.92 -0.69
CA GLN A 158 -8.40 -9.87 -0.96
C GLN A 158 -7.89 -11.24 -1.42
N PHE A 159 -6.91 -11.25 -2.32
CA PHE A 159 -6.29 -12.48 -2.80
C PHE A 159 -5.60 -13.24 -1.65
N LEU A 160 -4.75 -12.57 -0.87
CA LEU A 160 -4.08 -13.16 0.29
C LEU A 160 -5.10 -13.70 1.30
N GLY A 161 -6.18 -12.97 1.57
CA GLY A 161 -7.27 -13.44 2.44
C GLY A 161 -7.93 -14.72 1.92
N THR A 162 -8.15 -14.81 0.60
CA THR A 162 -8.78 -15.98 -0.04
C THR A 162 -7.85 -17.19 -0.06
N VAL A 163 -6.56 -17.00 -0.35
CA VAL A 163 -5.60 -18.10 -0.56
C VAL A 163 -4.96 -18.58 0.74
N LEU A 164 -4.84 -17.71 1.75
CA LEU A 164 -4.01 -17.96 2.94
C LEU A 164 -4.80 -18.03 4.25
N VAL A 165 -6.09 -17.66 4.22
CA VAL A 165 -6.99 -17.64 5.39
C VAL A 165 -8.30 -18.42 5.15
N ALA A 166 -8.51 -18.97 3.95
CA ALA A 166 -9.55 -19.98 3.76
C ALA A 166 -9.08 -21.29 4.42
N ASP A 167 -9.76 -21.66 5.51
CA ASP A 167 -9.64 -22.97 6.16
C ASP A 167 -10.11 -24.10 5.23
#